data_AF-W1VCA7-F1
#
_entry.id   AF-W1VCA7-F1
#
_cell.length_a   1.000
_cell.length_b   1.000
_cell.length_c   1.000
_cell.angle_alpha   90.00
_cell.angle_beta   90.00
_cell.angle_gamma   90.00
#
_symmetry.space_group_name_H-M   'P 1'
#
loop_
_entity.id
_entity.type
_entity.pdbx_description
1 polymer ?
#
loop_
_entity_poly.entity_id
_entity_poly.type
_entity_poly.pdbx_seq_one_letter_code
_entity_poly.pdbx_strand_id
1 'polypeptide(L)'
;MTPADELARLTRLTRYFARQVTAGDLVTQPSDAQLARMTPRSMRAYLDALLTVRAPAPIDDAVARELDDFLAARSRERVASAGSPDALTVPTLVATHGVSGRLGTQVALWRGDLTTLRAGGVVNAANSAMLGCFVPGHRCIDNVLHAAAGPGL
;
A
#
# COMPACT_ATOMS: atom_id res chain seq x y z
N MET A 1 2.34 -7.74 -18.10
CA MET A 1 0.99 -8.14 -17.69
C MET A 1 0.01 -7.45 -18.62
N THR A 2 -0.86 -8.18 -19.32
CA THR A 2 -1.87 -7.53 -20.16
C THR A 2 -2.99 -6.96 -19.27
N PRO A 3 -3.78 -5.98 -19.75
CA PRO A 3 -4.94 -5.49 -19.00
C PRO A 3 -5.95 -6.59 -18.64
N ALA A 4 -6.05 -7.63 -19.47
CA ALA A 4 -6.92 -8.79 -19.23
C ALA A 4 -6.41 -9.65 -18.06
N ASP A 5 -5.09 -9.93 -18.03
CA ASP A 5 -4.47 -10.69 -16.94
C ASP A 5 -4.63 -9.98 -15.59
N GLU A 6 -4.49 -8.65 -15.61
CA GLU A 6 -4.65 -7.80 -14.43
C GLU A 6 -6.08 -7.87 -13.88
N LEU A 7 -7.08 -7.73 -14.74
CA LEU A 7 -8.48 -7.79 -14.33
C LEU A 7 -8.85 -9.18 -13.80
N ALA A 8 -8.34 -10.25 -14.42
CA ALA A 8 -8.54 -11.61 -13.95
C ALA A 8 -7.93 -11.84 -12.55
N ARG A 9 -6.70 -11.36 -12.33
CA ARG A 9 -6.02 -11.40 -11.02
C ARG A 9 -6.77 -10.59 -9.96
N LEU A 10 -7.14 -9.35 -10.26
CA LEU A 10 -7.93 -8.51 -9.35
C LEU A 10 -9.27 -9.17 -8.99
N THR A 11 -9.95 -9.76 -9.97
CA THR A 11 -11.22 -10.46 -9.72
C THR A 11 -11.06 -11.63 -8.75
N ARG A 12 -10.00 -12.44 -8.89
CA ARG A 12 -9.72 -13.55 -7.98
C ARG A 12 -9.42 -13.07 -6.57
N LEU A 13 -8.50 -12.11 -6.42
CA LEU A 13 -8.11 -11.55 -5.12
C LEU A 13 -9.32 -10.91 -4.42
N THR A 14 -10.07 -10.07 -5.11
CA THR A 14 -11.27 -9.42 -4.57
C THR A 14 -12.29 -10.44 -4.08
N ARG A 15 -12.60 -11.47 -4.87
CA ARG A 15 -13.55 -12.52 -4.46
C ARG A 15 -13.05 -13.31 -3.26
N TYR A 16 -11.75 -13.56 -3.18
CA TYR A 16 -11.16 -14.26 -2.03
C TYR A 16 -11.36 -13.45 -0.75
N PHE A 17 -10.95 -12.17 -0.74
CA PHE A 17 -11.02 -11.32 0.45
C PHE A 17 -12.44 -10.87 0.80
N ALA A 18 -13.34 -10.71 -0.18
CA ALA A 18 -14.75 -10.40 0.08
C ALA A 18 -15.43 -11.45 0.98
N ARG A 19 -15.00 -12.72 0.92
CA ARG A 19 -15.53 -13.79 1.80
C ARG A 19 -15.02 -13.73 3.23
N GLN A 20 -13.98 -12.93 3.50
CA GLN A 20 -13.35 -12.79 4.81
C GLN A 20 -13.83 -11.55 5.58
N VAL A 21 -14.64 -10.72 4.94
CA VAL A 21 -15.14 -9.45 5.47
C VAL A 21 -16.64 -9.61 5.73
N THR A 22 -17.10 -9.21 6.91
CA THR A 22 -18.53 -9.26 7.27
C THR A 22 -19.25 -8.00 6.81
N ALA A 23 -20.59 -8.04 6.73
CA ALA A 23 -21.40 -6.88 6.35
C ALA A 23 -21.28 -5.68 7.33
N GLY A 24 -20.72 -5.88 8.52
CA GLY A 24 -20.45 -4.79 9.48
C GLY A 24 -19.14 -4.05 9.20
N ASP A 25 -18.24 -4.65 8.43
CA ASP A 25 -16.88 -4.12 8.19
C ASP A 25 -16.85 -3.16 7.00
N LEU A 26 -17.77 -3.32 6.04
CA LEU A 26 -17.98 -2.39 4.93
C LEU A 26 -19.45 -1.98 4.85
N VAL A 27 -19.69 -0.69 4.61
CA VAL A 27 -21.05 -0.12 4.50
C VAL A 27 -21.87 -0.82 3.42
N THR A 28 -21.25 -1.23 2.30
CA THR A 28 -21.91 -1.99 1.22
C THR A 28 -20.94 -2.97 0.55
N GLN A 29 -21.43 -4.18 0.29
CA GLN A 29 -20.75 -5.18 -0.54
C GLN A 29 -21.39 -5.20 -1.93
N PRO A 30 -20.63 -5.03 -3.03
CA PRO A 30 -21.15 -5.10 -4.38
C PRO A 30 -21.60 -6.53 -4.72
N SER A 31 -22.71 -6.65 -5.45
CA SER A 31 -23.13 -7.90 -6.09
C SER A 31 -22.14 -8.35 -7.16
N ASP A 32 -22.18 -9.64 -7.53
CA ASP A 32 -21.37 -10.18 -8.63
C ASP A 32 -21.55 -9.41 -9.94
N ALA A 33 -22.77 -8.96 -10.23
CA ALA A 33 -23.06 -8.16 -11.41
C ALA A 33 -22.41 -6.76 -11.36
N GLN A 34 -22.28 -6.17 -10.17
CA GLN A 34 -21.56 -4.90 -9.97
C GLN A 34 -20.05 -5.11 -10.10
N LEU A 35 -19.50 -6.16 -9.49
CA LEU A 35 -18.08 -6.52 -9.60
C LEU A 35 -17.67 -6.74 -11.07
N ALA A 36 -18.50 -7.44 -11.85
CA ALA A 36 -18.23 -7.71 -13.26
C ALA A 36 -18.16 -6.45 -14.14
N ARG A 37 -18.73 -5.32 -13.68
CA ARG A 37 -18.72 -4.03 -14.40
C ARG A 37 -17.65 -3.07 -13.91
N MET A 38 -16.88 -3.43 -12.89
CA MET A 38 -15.86 -2.54 -12.32
C MET A 38 -14.66 -2.38 -13.26
N THR A 39 -14.15 -1.14 -13.34
CA THR A 39 -12.86 -0.88 -13.98
C THR A 39 -11.71 -1.44 -13.12
N PRO A 40 -10.51 -1.69 -13.69
CA PRO A 40 -9.35 -2.11 -12.89
C PRO A 40 -9.02 -1.14 -11.74
N ARG A 41 -9.25 0.16 -11.93
CA ARG A 41 -9.07 1.17 -10.87
C ARG A 41 -10.07 0.99 -9.74
N SER A 42 -11.35 0.79 -10.06
CA SER A 42 -12.40 0.56 -9.05
C SER A 42 -12.19 -0.76 -8.32
N MET A 43 -11.81 -1.82 -9.04
CA MET A 43 -11.52 -3.13 -8.46
C MET A 43 -10.32 -3.08 -7.50
N ARG A 44 -9.28 -2.29 -7.82
CA ARG A 44 -8.16 -2.00 -6.91
C ARG A 44 -8.61 -1.29 -5.64
N ALA A 45 -9.38 -0.21 -5.77
CA ALA A 45 -9.86 0.54 -4.61
C ALA A 45 -10.76 -0.34 -3.72
N TYR A 46 -11.49 -1.27 -4.32
CA TYR A 46 -12.29 -2.22 -3.56
C TYR A 46 -11.45 -3.30 -2.88
N LEU A 47 -10.43 -3.85 -3.55
CA LEU A 47 -9.46 -4.76 -2.93
C LEU A 47 -8.72 -4.10 -1.77
N ASP A 48 -8.29 -2.85 -1.94
CA ASP A 48 -7.68 -2.04 -0.88
C ASP A 48 -8.62 -1.92 0.32
N ALA A 49 -9.88 -1.51 0.10
CA ALA A 49 -10.88 -1.43 1.16
C ALA A 49 -11.10 -2.76 1.89
N LEU A 50 -11.16 -3.88 1.16
CA LEU A 50 -11.29 -5.21 1.74
C LEU A 50 -10.11 -5.57 2.63
N LEU A 51 -8.88 -5.26 2.19
CA LEU A 51 -7.66 -5.52 2.97
C LEU A 51 -7.57 -4.60 4.19
N THR A 52 -8.03 -3.35 4.08
CA THR A 52 -8.03 -2.37 5.18
C THR A 52 -8.91 -2.81 6.35
N VAL A 53 -10.10 -3.35 6.08
CA VAL A 53 -11.06 -3.72 7.14
C VAL A 53 -10.89 -5.14 7.65
N ARG A 54 -10.06 -5.93 6.96
CA ARG A 54 -9.83 -7.34 7.28
C ARG A 54 -9.10 -7.46 8.61
N ALA A 55 -9.65 -8.26 9.52
CA ALA A 55 -8.94 -8.64 10.75
C ALA A 55 -7.68 -9.49 10.44
N PRO A 56 -6.62 -9.41 11.25
CA PRO A 56 -5.43 -10.26 11.10
C PRO A 56 -5.81 -11.74 11.17
N ALA A 57 -5.52 -12.47 10.11
CA ALA A 57 -5.76 -13.90 9.99
C ALA A 57 -4.81 -14.51 8.95
N PRO A 58 -4.63 -15.84 8.94
CA PRO A 58 -3.88 -16.51 7.88
C PRO A 58 -4.51 -16.28 6.49
N ILE A 59 -3.65 -16.27 5.47
CA ILE A 59 -4.03 -16.22 4.04
C ILE A 59 -3.45 -17.50 3.40
N ASP A 60 -4.20 -18.13 2.51
CA ASP A 60 -3.68 -19.24 1.71
C ASP A 60 -2.38 -18.84 0.97
N ASP A 61 -1.36 -19.68 1.02
CA ASP A 61 -0.02 -19.39 0.50
C ASP A 61 0.01 -19.04 -1.00
N ALA A 62 -0.90 -19.62 -1.80
CA ALA A 62 -0.99 -19.29 -3.21
C ALA A 62 -1.59 -17.88 -3.40
N VAL A 63 -2.59 -17.54 -2.60
CA VAL A 63 -3.22 -16.22 -2.62
C VAL A 63 -2.29 -15.14 -2.08
N ALA A 64 -1.56 -15.42 -1.00
CA ALA A 64 -0.57 -14.51 -0.43
C ALA A 64 0.51 -14.15 -1.46
N ARG A 65 1.11 -15.16 -2.11
CA ARG A 65 2.08 -14.93 -3.20
C ARG A 65 1.48 -14.16 -4.38
N GLU A 66 0.24 -14.48 -4.77
CA GLU A 66 -0.43 -13.77 -5.85
C GLU A 66 -0.65 -12.28 -5.52
N LEU A 67 -1.02 -11.98 -4.27
CA LEU A 67 -1.19 -10.62 -3.77
C LEU A 67 0.15 -9.88 -3.66
N ASP A 68 1.17 -10.52 -3.11
CA ASP A 68 2.51 -9.92 -2.97
C ASP A 68 3.11 -9.55 -4.33
N ASP A 69 3.02 -10.45 -5.31
CA ASP A 69 3.45 -10.16 -6.68
C ASP A 69 2.71 -8.96 -7.28
N PHE A 70 1.41 -8.87 -7.01
CA PHE A 70 0.57 -7.77 -7.48
C PHE A 70 0.97 -6.44 -6.84
N LEU A 71 1.10 -6.40 -5.51
CA LEU A 71 1.50 -5.22 -4.76
C LEU A 71 2.94 -4.80 -5.10
N ALA A 72 3.86 -5.75 -5.27
CA ALA A 72 5.23 -5.49 -5.70
C ALA A 72 5.29 -4.88 -7.11
N ALA A 73 4.50 -5.38 -8.06
CA ALA A 73 4.39 -4.76 -9.39
C ALA A 73 3.88 -3.32 -9.31
N ARG A 74 2.84 -3.08 -8.50
CA ARG A 74 2.28 -1.74 -8.26
C ARG A 74 3.27 -0.80 -7.58
N SER A 75 4.05 -1.31 -6.64
CA SER A 75 5.12 -0.57 -5.96
C SER A 75 6.20 -0.16 -6.97
N ARG A 76 6.68 -1.08 -7.81
CA ARG A 76 7.64 -0.76 -8.88
C ARG A 76 7.13 0.31 -9.84
N GLU A 77 5.86 0.23 -10.26
CA GLU A 77 5.25 1.25 -11.12
C GLU A 77 5.20 2.63 -10.45
N ARG A 78 4.81 2.70 -9.16
CA ARG A 78 4.81 3.96 -8.39
C ARG A 78 6.21 4.54 -8.23
N VAL A 79 7.18 3.71 -7.84
CA VAL A 79 8.59 4.10 -7.68
C VAL A 79 9.14 4.63 -8.99
N ALA A 80 8.92 3.94 -10.11
CA ALA A 80 9.35 4.38 -11.43
C ALA A 80 8.72 5.72 -11.82
N SER A 81 7.42 5.88 -11.58
CA SER A 81 6.68 7.13 -11.86
C SER A 81 7.17 8.31 -11.00
N ALA A 82 7.69 8.04 -9.80
CA ALA A 82 8.28 9.03 -8.90
C ALA A 82 9.75 9.34 -9.20
N GLY A 83 10.35 8.74 -10.24
CA GLY A 83 11.75 8.93 -10.59
C GLY A 83 12.73 8.09 -9.76
N SER A 84 12.25 7.03 -9.10
CA SER A 84 13.05 6.12 -8.26
C SER A 84 13.88 6.84 -7.18
N PRO A 85 13.24 7.62 -6.28
CA PRO A 85 13.95 8.42 -5.29
C PRO A 85 14.74 7.53 -4.32
N ASP A 86 15.95 7.97 -4.00
CA ASP A 86 16.89 7.25 -3.13
C ASP A 86 17.32 8.13 -1.96
N ALA A 87 17.08 7.65 -0.75
CA ALA A 87 17.42 8.37 0.49
C ALA A 87 18.91 8.75 0.55
N LEU A 88 19.81 7.95 -0.04
CA LEU A 88 21.25 8.23 -0.06
C LEU A 88 21.64 9.36 -1.01
N THR A 89 20.75 9.75 -1.92
CA THR A 89 20.98 10.84 -2.88
C THR A 89 20.35 12.17 -2.47
N VAL A 90 19.53 12.17 -1.40
CA VAL A 90 18.86 13.40 -0.95
C VAL A 90 19.91 14.36 -0.36
N PRO A 91 19.94 15.64 -0.80
CA PRO A 91 20.84 16.63 -0.23
C PRO A 91 20.61 16.82 1.28
N THR A 92 21.69 16.76 2.04
CA THR A 92 21.68 16.89 3.50
C THR A 92 21.41 18.33 3.95
N LEU A 93 21.13 18.51 5.24
CA LEU A 93 20.85 19.83 5.82
C LEU A 93 22.04 20.78 5.76
N VAL A 94 23.27 20.29 5.74
CA VAL A 94 24.45 21.14 5.52
C VAL A 94 24.44 21.73 4.11
N ALA A 95 24.05 20.93 3.10
CA ALA A 95 24.02 21.35 1.71
C ALA A 95 22.84 22.28 1.39
N THR A 96 21.71 22.13 2.10
CA THR A 96 20.45 22.82 1.78
C THR A 96 20.11 23.97 2.73
N HIS A 97 20.56 23.91 3.98
CA HIS A 97 20.16 24.83 5.04
C HIS A 97 21.35 25.36 5.87
N GLY A 98 22.59 25.02 5.50
CA GLY A 98 23.80 25.48 6.21
C GLY A 98 23.92 24.97 7.65
N VAL A 99 23.20 23.90 8.02
CA VAL A 99 23.28 23.31 9.35
C VAL A 99 24.62 22.59 9.51
N SER A 100 25.41 22.98 10.50
CA SER A 100 26.73 22.40 10.77
C SER A 100 26.69 21.14 11.64
N GLY A 101 27.79 20.39 11.67
CA GLY A 101 27.98 19.23 12.56
C GLY A 101 27.31 17.94 12.09
N ARG A 102 27.09 17.00 13.02
CA ARG A 102 26.52 15.67 12.72
C ARG A 102 25.09 15.76 12.18
N LEU A 103 24.26 16.64 12.75
CA LEU A 103 22.90 16.86 12.27
C LEU A 103 22.90 17.29 10.80
N GLY A 104 23.77 18.25 10.45
CA GLY A 104 23.92 18.76 9.10
C GLY A 104 24.31 17.71 8.06
N THR A 105 25.18 16.79 8.43
CA THR A 105 25.80 15.80 7.51
C THR A 105 25.03 14.48 7.42
N GLN A 106 24.15 14.18 8.38
CA GLN A 106 23.44 12.89 8.48
C GLN A 106 21.93 13.01 8.28
N VAL A 107 21.37 14.21 8.31
CA VAL A 107 19.94 14.44 8.12
C VAL A 107 19.71 15.15 6.81
N ALA A 108 18.63 14.78 6.13
CA ALA A 108 18.13 15.41 4.92
C ALA A 108 16.63 15.68 5.08
N LEU A 109 16.15 16.72 4.41
CA LEU A 109 14.73 16.99 4.30
C LEU A 109 14.27 16.56 2.90
N TRP A 110 13.28 15.68 2.85
CA TRP A 110 12.72 15.17 1.61
C TRP A 110 11.21 15.34 1.59
N ARG A 111 10.66 15.69 0.42
CA ARG A 111 9.22 15.83 0.19
C ARG A 111 8.79 14.91 -0.94
N GLY A 112 7.96 13.94 -0.63
CA GLY A 112 7.39 13.01 -1.60
C GLY A 112 6.50 11.95 -0.94
N ASP A 113 6.13 10.93 -1.70
CA ASP A 113 5.39 9.77 -1.21
C ASP A 113 6.36 8.78 -0.57
N LEU A 114 6.30 8.64 0.76
CA LEU A 114 7.19 7.76 1.54
C LEU A 114 7.25 6.32 1.01
N THR A 115 6.16 5.83 0.41
CA THR A 115 6.09 4.46 -0.16
C THR A 115 6.94 4.28 -1.43
N THR A 116 7.48 5.38 -1.97
CA THR A 116 8.33 5.37 -3.17
C THR A 116 9.82 5.55 -2.87
N LEU A 117 10.16 5.98 -1.65
CA LEU A 117 11.54 6.28 -1.26
C LEU A 117 12.31 4.99 -0.97
N ARG A 118 13.39 4.74 -1.72
CA ARG A 118 14.33 3.66 -1.41
C ARG A 118 15.11 4.04 -0.15
N ALA A 119 14.90 3.30 0.93
CA ALA A 119 15.58 3.45 2.21
C ALA A 119 15.85 2.08 2.85
N GLY A 120 16.72 2.03 3.86
CA GLY A 120 16.96 0.80 4.65
C GLY A 120 15.79 0.43 5.57
N GLY A 121 14.92 1.40 5.88
CA GLY A 121 13.70 1.23 6.66
C GLY A 121 12.90 2.51 6.66
N VAL A 122 11.61 2.40 6.95
CA VAL A 122 10.68 3.53 7.11
C VAL A 122 10.00 3.42 8.48
N VAL A 123 9.64 4.55 9.07
CA VAL A 123 8.96 4.58 10.36
C VAL A 123 7.46 4.78 10.14
N ASN A 124 6.66 3.87 10.69
CA ASN A 124 5.20 3.99 10.70
C ASN A 124 4.73 4.70 11.98
N ALA A 125 3.84 5.68 11.85
CA ALA A 125 3.10 6.24 12.99
C ALA A 125 1.85 5.39 13.25
N ALA A 126 2.06 4.24 13.87
CA ALA A 126 1.02 3.27 14.19
C ALA A 126 0.09 3.75 15.32
N ASN A 127 -1.11 3.17 15.36
CA ASN A 127 -2.02 3.31 16.50
C ASN A 127 -1.67 2.29 17.62
N SER A 128 -2.31 2.44 18.79
CA SER A 128 -2.01 1.61 19.97
C SER A 128 -2.31 0.12 19.81
N ALA A 129 -3.17 -0.28 18.86
CA ALA A 129 -3.45 -1.68 18.58
C ALA A 129 -2.36 -2.34 17.73
N MET A 130 -1.52 -1.56 17.01
CA MET A 130 -0.48 -2.05 16.11
C MET A 130 -1.01 -2.97 15.00
N LEU A 131 -2.26 -2.76 14.56
CA LEU A 131 -2.93 -3.57 13.52
C LEU A 131 -3.25 -2.78 12.25
N GLY A 132 -2.64 -1.62 12.08
CA GLY A 132 -2.98 -0.70 10.99
C GLY A 132 -4.29 0.05 11.22
N CYS A 133 -4.69 0.81 10.20
CA CYS A 133 -5.92 1.60 10.21
C CYS A 133 -7.04 0.82 9.51
N PHE A 134 -8.20 0.69 10.15
CA PHE A 134 -9.36 -0.03 9.60
C PHE A 134 -10.36 0.86 8.85
N VAL A 135 -9.94 2.06 8.40
CA VAL A 135 -10.82 3.01 7.69
C VAL A 135 -10.44 3.04 6.20
N PRO A 136 -11.24 2.43 5.31
CA PRO A 136 -10.96 2.40 3.87
C PRO A 136 -10.68 3.79 3.29
N GLY A 137 -9.58 3.92 2.56
CA GLY A 137 -9.19 5.18 1.90
C GLY A 137 -8.74 6.30 2.85
N HIS A 138 -8.58 6.04 4.15
CA HIS A 138 -8.03 7.02 5.06
C HIS A 138 -6.57 7.34 4.71
N ARG A 139 -6.20 8.63 4.75
CA ARG A 139 -4.87 9.10 4.32
C ARG A 139 -3.85 9.20 5.45
N CYS A 140 -4.05 8.49 6.57
CA CYS A 140 -3.02 8.40 7.59
C CYS A 140 -1.83 7.56 7.09
N ILE A 141 -0.64 7.83 7.62
CA ILE A 141 0.58 7.12 7.19
C ILE A 141 0.49 5.62 7.45
N ASP A 142 -0.21 5.22 8.51
CA ASP A 142 -0.49 3.84 8.89
C ASP A 142 -1.22 3.08 7.76
N ASN A 143 -2.36 3.61 7.29
CA ASN A 143 -3.09 3.03 6.17
C ASN A 143 -2.26 3.02 4.88
N VAL A 144 -1.54 4.12 4.60
CA VAL A 144 -0.72 4.25 3.39
C VAL A 144 0.40 3.20 3.34
N LEU A 145 1.05 2.93 4.47
CA LEU A 145 2.10 1.92 4.56
C LEU A 145 1.53 0.50 4.51
N HIS A 146 0.45 0.19 5.25
CA HIS A 146 -0.21 -1.12 5.19
C HIS A 146 -0.77 -1.43 3.79
N ALA A 147 -1.42 -0.46 3.12
CA ALA A 147 -1.91 -0.62 1.76
C ALA A 147 -0.78 -0.86 0.74
N ALA A 148 0.38 -0.24 0.95
CA ALA A 148 1.53 -0.41 0.08
C ALA A 148 2.29 -1.72 0.31
N ALA A 149 2.41 -2.16 1.57
CA ALA A 149 3.14 -3.36 1.97
C ALA A 149 2.31 -4.64 1.78
N GLY A 150 1.00 -4.55 2.00
CA GLY A 150 0.10 -5.70 2.02
C GLY A 150 -0.14 -6.29 3.41
N PRO A 151 -1.00 -7.31 3.52
CA PRO A 151 -1.44 -7.89 4.79
C PRO A 151 -0.37 -8.74 5.51
N GLY A 152 0.84 -8.82 4.98
CA GLY A 152 1.99 -9.48 5.63
C GLY A 152 2.77 -8.56 6.58
N LEU A 153 2.46 -7.25 6.61
CA LEU A 153 2.97 -6.28 7.58
C LEU A 153 2.15 -6.32 8.87
#